data_AF-A0A8H6KJE1-F1
#
_entry.id   AF-A0A8H6KJE1-F1
#
_cell.length_a   1.000
_cell.length_b   1.000
_cell.length_c   1.000
_cell.angle_alpha   90.00
_cell.angle_beta   90.00
_cell.angle_gamma   90.00
#
_symmetry.space_group_name_H-M   'P 1'
#
loop_
_entity.id
_entity.type
_entity.pdbx_description
1 polymer ?
#
loop_
_entity_poly.entity_id
_entity_poly.type
_entity_poly.pdbx_seq_one_letter_code
_entity_poly.pdbx_strand_id
1 'polypeptide(L)'
;MPSRTESEDVAMDEAPPSHQPEENAEEEEEQAPPPEEDDEEEEPQRVKILPGSTDTAASFEFIDEGHTLGNALRYIIMKNPDVEFCAYSIPHPSEPKMNIRIQTWDGTAVAALQKGLKDLQALSDVVAEEFIRAKDEFGRS
;
A
#
# COMPACT_ATOMS: atom_id res chain seq x y z
N MET A 1 -31.48 -9.90 -40.08
CA MET A 1 -31.23 -11.31 -40.43
C MET A 1 -30.99 -12.09 -39.13
N PRO A 2 -31.88 -13.03 -38.76
CA PRO A 2 -31.66 -14.00 -37.69
C PRO A 2 -31.11 -15.36 -38.22
N SER A 3 -30.21 -15.97 -37.44
CA SER A 3 -30.06 -17.40 -37.08
C SER A 3 -30.25 -18.57 -38.09
N ARG A 4 -29.16 -19.37 -38.21
CA ARG A 4 -29.04 -20.87 -38.16
C ARG A 4 -29.32 -21.73 -39.41
N THR A 5 -28.30 -22.51 -39.79
CA THR A 5 -28.32 -23.97 -40.12
C THR A 5 -26.86 -24.43 -40.27
N GLU A 6 -26.33 -25.19 -39.30
CA GLU A 6 -26.16 -26.67 -39.27
C GLU A 6 -24.82 -27.13 -39.88
N SER A 7 -24.04 -27.79 -39.02
CA SER A 7 -22.73 -28.41 -39.24
C SER A 7 -22.88 -29.78 -39.89
N GLU A 8 -22.17 -30.01 -40.99
CA GLU A 8 -21.95 -31.35 -41.55
C GLU A 8 -20.54 -31.83 -41.18
N ASP A 9 -20.47 -32.86 -40.34
CA ASP A 9 -19.27 -33.64 -40.03
C ASP A 9 -18.78 -34.42 -41.27
N VAL A 10 -17.48 -34.38 -41.54
CA VAL A 10 -16.82 -35.28 -42.51
C VAL A 10 -15.80 -36.14 -41.77
N ALA A 11 -16.04 -37.45 -41.81
CA ALA A 11 -15.24 -38.49 -41.17
C ALA A 11 -13.78 -38.51 -41.67
N MET A 12 -12.83 -38.56 -40.74
CA MET A 12 -11.42 -38.83 -41.05
C MET A 12 -11.16 -40.34 -41.06
N ASP A 13 -10.76 -40.85 -42.23
CA ASP A 13 -10.30 -42.22 -42.44
C ASP A 13 -8.78 -42.34 -42.15
N GLU A 14 -8.38 -43.51 -41.66
CA GLU A 14 -7.14 -43.83 -40.95
C GLU A 14 -6.03 -44.37 -41.89
N ALA A 15 -4.74 -44.15 -41.57
CA ALA A 15 -3.60 -45.09 -41.74
C ALA A 15 -2.21 -44.38 -41.74
N PRO A 16 -1.07 -45.09 -41.47
CA PRO A 16 -0.80 -46.15 -40.51
C PRO A 16 0.51 -45.89 -39.68
N PRO A 17 0.87 -46.73 -38.70
CA PRO A 17 1.94 -46.47 -37.74
C PRO A 17 3.33 -46.88 -38.28
N SER A 18 4.38 -46.17 -37.88
CA SER A 18 5.75 -46.65 -38.03
C SER A 18 6.35 -46.95 -36.65
N HIS A 19 6.81 -48.18 -36.50
CA HIS A 19 7.14 -48.86 -35.26
C HIS A 19 8.66 -48.86 -35.04
N GLN A 20 9.10 -48.25 -33.92
CA GLN A 20 10.14 -48.68 -32.95
C GLN A 20 11.62 -48.90 -33.38
N PRO A 21 12.61 -48.66 -32.48
CA PRO A 21 12.93 -49.60 -31.38
C PRO A 21 12.99 -48.98 -29.97
N GLU A 22 12.71 -49.83 -28.98
CA GLU A 22 12.73 -49.62 -27.53
C GLU A 22 14.14 -49.71 -26.93
N GLU A 23 14.33 -49.13 -25.73
CA GLU A 23 15.13 -49.62 -24.57
C GLU A 23 15.78 -48.46 -23.78
N ASN A 24 15.17 -48.05 -22.67
CA ASN A 24 15.70 -48.22 -21.31
C ASN A 24 14.78 -47.57 -20.27
N ALA A 25 14.52 -48.30 -19.20
CA ALA A 25 13.83 -47.82 -18.01
C ALA A 25 14.80 -46.93 -17.22
N GLU A 26 14.43 -45.66 -17.03
CA GLU A 26 15.07 -44.75 -16.09
C GLU A 26 14.03 -44.30 -15.07
N GLU A 27 14.42 -44.41 -13.81
CA GLU A 27 13.63 -44.20 -12.60
C GLU A 27 13.12 -42.76 -12.53
N GLU A 28 11.82 -42.56 -12.32
CA GLU A 28 11.25 -41.25 -11.99
C GLU A 28 11.75 -40.84 -10.59
N GLU A 29 12.82 -40.04 -10.54
CA GLU A 29 13.17 -39.28 -9.35
C GLU A 29 12.03 -38.27 -9.08
N GLU A 30 11.26 -38.54 -8.04
CA GLU A 30 10.26 -37.61 -7.49
C GLU A 30 11.01 -36.37 -6.96
N GLN A 31 11.20 -35.39 -7.85
CA GLN A 31 11.80 -34.11 -7.52
C GLN A 31 10.87 -33.40 -6.53
N ALA A 32 11.28 -33.36 -5.26
CA ALA A 32 10.63 -32.52 -4.26
C ALA A 32 10.56 -31.08 -4.81
N PRO A 33 9.41 -30.39 -4.68
CA PRO A 33 9.32 -29.01 -5.11
C PRO A 33 10.45 -28.21 -4.43
N PRO A 34 11.10 -27.27 -5.14
CA PRO A 34 12.11 -26.43 -4.53
C PRO A 34 11.49 -25.74 -3.30
N PRO A 35 12.28 -25.50 -2.24
CA PRO A 35 11.79 -24.73 -1.10
C PRO A 35 11.22 -23.42 -1.64
N GLU A 36 9.99 -23.09 -1.24
CA GLU A 36 9.40 -21.78 -1.52
C GLU A 36 10.40 -20.74 -0.99
N GLU A 37 11.09 -20.06 -1.91
CA GLU A 37 11.88 -18.89 -1.58
C GLU A 37 10.87 -17.88 -1.04
N ASP A 38 10.97 -17.60 0.26
CA ASP A 38 10.22 -16.53 0.92
C ASP A 38 10.72 -15.23 0.27
N ASP A 39 10.08 -14.84 -0.85
CA ASP A 39 10.27 -13.55 -1.50
C ASP A 39 9.81 -12.49 -0.50
N GLU A 40 10.69 -12.11 0.43
CA GLU A 40 10.52 -10.95 1.28
C GLU A 40 10.45 -9.72 0.37
N GLU A 41 9.26 -9.39 -0.11
CA GLU A 41 9.00 -8.16 -0.86
C GLU A 41 9.39 -6.97 0.04
N GLU A 42 10.58 -6.39 -0.17
CA GLU A 42 11.02 -5.20 0.55
C GLU A 42 10.00 -4.07 0.33
N GLU A 43 9.18 -3.77 1.35
CA GLU A 43 8.21 -2.69 1.24
C GLU A 43 8.93 -1.37 0.96
N PRO A 44 8.51 -0.61 -0.07
CA PRO A 44 9.20 0.61 -0.44
C PRO A 44 9.11 1.64 0.67
N GLN A 45 10.26 2.22 1.07
CA GLN A 45 10.32 3.30 2.06
C GLN A 45 9.45 4.50 1.63
N ARG A 46 8.28 4.64 2.26
CA ARG A 46 7.26 5.66 1.90
C ARG A 46 7.53 7.06 2.46
N VAL A 47 8.48 7.19 3.40
CA VAL A 47 8.83 8.47 4.05
C VAL A 47 10.33 8.72 3.96
N LYS A 48 10.72 9.88 3.45
CA LYS A 48 12.13 10.30 3.33
C LYS A 48 12.34 11.64 4.03
N ILE A 49 13.50 11.81 4.66
CA ILE A 49 13.90 13.10 5.23
C ILE A 49 14.70 13.86 4.17
N LEU A 50 14.26 15.07 3.85
CA LEU A 50 14.93 15.92 2.86
C LEU A 50 16.19 16.58 3.45
N PRO A 51 17.22 16.85 2.62
CA PRO A 51 18.43 17.52 3.05
C PRO A 51 18.13 18.95 3.54
N GLY A 52 18.92 19.44 4.51
CA GLY A 52 18.65 20.72 5.19
C GLY A 52 17.70 20.61 6.39
N SER A 53 17.61 19.41 6.96
CA SER A 53 16.92 19.15 8.22
C SER A 53 17.90 19.32 9.39
N THR A 54 17.49 20.08 10.41
CA THR A 54 18.13 20.15 11.73
C THR A 54 17.28 19.38 12.73
N ASP A 55 17.79 19.16 13.95
CA ASP A 55 17.05 18.42 14.98
C ASP A 55 15.69 19.05 15.29
N THR A 56 15.63 20.38 15.35
CA THR A 56 14.42 21.16 15.63
C THR A 56 13.60 21.50 14.38
N ALA A 57 14.14 21.35 13.18
CA ALA A 57 13.46 21.74 11.94
C ALA A 57 13.77 20.78 10.79
N ALA A 58 12.82 19.91 10.46
CA ALA A 58 12.98 18.89 9.44
C ALA A 58 11.90 18.98 8.35
N SER A 59 12.29 18.61 7.13
CA SER A 59 11.38 18.42 6.00
C SER A 59 11.24 16.93 5.71
N PHE A 60 10.01 16.44 5.66
CA PHE A 60 9.66 15.06 5.35
C PHE A 60 8.96 15.00 3.98
N GLU A 61 9.38 14.08 3.14
CA GLU A 61 8.74 13.74 1.87
C GLU A 61 7.98 12.42 2.03
N PHE A 62 6.69 12.44 1.72
CA PHE A 62 5.81 11.28 1.69
C PHE A 62 5.53 10.90 0.24
N ILE A 63 5.66 9.62 -0.07
CA ILE A 63 5.40 9.04 -1.39
C ILE A 63 4.01 8.41 -1.39
N ASP A 64 3.26 8.64 -2.47
CA ASP A 64 1.88 8.19 -2.65
C ASP A 64 0.89 8.74 -1.62
N GLU A 65 1.16 9.97 -1.17
CA GLU A 65 0.31 10.70 -0.22
C GLU A 65 -0.01 12.12 -0.72
N GLY A 66 -1.08 12.72 -0.20
CA GLY A 66 -1.59 14.01 -0.67
C GLY A 66 -2.36 14.82 0.37
N HIS A 67 -3.23 15.71 -0.09
CA HIS A 67 -3.93 16.67 0.79
C HIS A 67 -4.73 16.03 1.92
N THR A 68 -5.23 14.81 1.73
CA THR A 68 -6.00 14.07 2.75
C THR A 68 -5.15 13.85 4.01
N LEU A 69 -4.01 13.17 3.88
CA LEU A 69 -3.10 12.94 4.99
C LEU A 69 -2.41 14.24 5.43
N GLY A 70 -1.98 15.06 4.48
CA GLY A 70 -1.26 16.31 4.76
C GLY A 70 -2.03 17.30 5.60
N ASN A 71 -3.30 17.55 5.25
CA ASN A 71 -4.13 18.49 6.00
C ASN A 71 -4.45 17.97 7.40
N ALA A 72 -4.75 16.67 7.52
CA ALA A 72 -5.02 16.03 8.79
C ALA A 72 -3.80 16.11 9.72
N LEU A 73 -2.62 15.70 9.23
CA LEU A 73 -1.38 15.77 10.00
C LEU A 73 -1.01 17.19 10.38
N ARG A 74 -1.09 18.14 9.43
CA ARG A 74 -0.84 19.56 9.72
C ARG A 74 -1.72 20.04 10.88
N TYR A 75 -3.01 19.71 10.86
CA TYR A 75 -3.93 20.15 11.90
C TYR A 75 -3.56 19.58 13.27
N ILE A 76 -3.30 18.27 13.36
CA ILE A 76 -2.97 17.59 14.62
C ILE A 76 -1.62 18.06 15.17
N ILE A 77 -0.59 18.14 14.33
CA ILE A 77 0.75 18.56 14.74
C ILE A 77 0.74 20.00 15.27
N MET A 78 -0.03 20.91 14.64
CA MET A 78 -0.21 22.29 15.11
C MET A 78 -0.94 22.40 16.46
N LYS A 79 -1.58 21.34 16.96
CA LYS A 79 -2.16 21.33 18.32
C LYS A 79 -1.13 21.05 19.41
N ASN A 80 0.04 20.53 19.04
CA ASN A 80 1.11 20.31 19.99
C ASN A 80 1.76 21.65 20.37
N PRO A 81 1.78 22.07 21.65
CA PRO A 81 2.40 23.33 22.07
C PRO A 81 3.91 23.40 21.80
N ASP A 82 4.57 22.25 21.67
CA ASP A 82 6.01 22.16 21.40
C ASP A 82 6.36 22.46 19.92
N VAL A 83 5.35 22.53 19.04
CA VAL A 83 5.51 22.84 17.62
C VAL A 83 5.30 24.32 17.38
N GLU A 84 6.30 24.96 16.78
CA GLU A 84 6.21 26.36 16.35
C GLU A 84 5.48 26.47 15.01
N PHE A 85 5.87 25.62 14.05
CA PHE A 85 5.41 25.72 12.68
C PHE A 85 5.26 24.34 12.05
N CYS A 86 4.11 24.13 11.42
CA CYS A 86 3.87 22.96 10.58
C CYS A 86 3.12 23.38 9.30
N ALA A 87 3.68 23.01 8.15
CA ALA A 87 3.07 23.25 6.86
C ALA A 87 3.31 22.06 5.94
N TYR A 88 2.39 21.84 5.00
CA TYR A 88 2.56 20.86 3.93
C TYR A 88 2.37 21.53 2.57
N SER A 89 3.02 20.98 1.56
CA SER A 89 2.93 21.44 0.18
C SER A 89 3.05 20.25 -0.77
N ILE A 90 2.27 20.27 -1.83
CA ILE A 90 2.42 19.35 -2.96
C ILE A 90 3.22 20.10 -4.03
N PRO A 91 4.45 19.66 -4.36
CA PRO A 91 5.31 20.37 -5.30
C PRO A 91 4.68 20.45 -6.70
N HIS A 92 4.00 19.39 -7.13
CA HIS A 92 3.29 19.35 -8.39
C HIS A 92 2.11 18.34 -8.35
N PRO A 93 0.89 18.68 -8.82
CA PRO A 93 -0.27 17.80 -8.73
C PRO A 93 -0.15 16.46 -9.46
N SER A 94 0.72 16.38 -10.48
CA SER A 94 0.95 15.15 -11.26
C SER A 94 1.99 14.22 -10.64
N GLU A 95 2.68 14.64 -9.58
CA GLU A 95 3.58 13.78 -8.82
C GLU A 95 2.89 13.37 -7.51
N PRO A 96 2.78 12.07 -7.19
CA PRO A 96 2.20 11.60 -5.95
C PRO A 96 3.21 11.76 -4.81
N LYS A 97 3.63 13.00 -4.54
CA LYS A 97 4.58 13.36 -3.48
C LYS A 97 4.04 14.51 -2.67
N MET A 98 4.23 14.43 -1.37
CA MET A 98 3.84 15.48 -0.45
C MET A 98 5.00 15.80 0.49
N ASN A 99 5.28 17.10 0.66
CA ASN A 99 6.32 17.56 1.57
C ASN A 99 5.67 18.18 2.81
N ILE A 100 6.13 17.79 4.00
CA ILE A 100 5.74 18.38 5.28
C ILE A 100 6.98 18.97 5.94
N ARG A 101 6.92 20.26 6.31
CA ARG A 101 7.94 20.94 7.10
C ARG A 101 7.42 21.11 8.52
N ILE A 102 8.21 20.67 9.49
CA ILE A 102 7.94 20.83 10.93
C ILE A 102 9.10 21.63 11.55
N GLN A 103 8.77 22.61 12.37
CA GLN A 103 9.70 23.34 13.23
C GLN A 103 9.16 23.30 14.66
N THR A 104 9.99 22.89 15.60
CA THR A 104 9.66 22.76 17.03
C THR A 104 10.44 23.77 17.85
N TRP A 105 9.82 24.25 18.94
CA TRP A 105 10.50 25.08 19.93
C TRP A 105 11.49 24.27 20.75
N ASP A 106 11.05 23.09 21.18
CA ASP A 106 11.83 22.14 21.98
C ASP A 106 11.58 20.71 21.46
N GLY A 107 12.55 19.84 21.66
CA GLY A 107 12.55 18.47 21.14
C GLY A 107 12.86 18.35 19.65
N THR A 108 12.71 17.14 19.13
CA THR A 108 13.06 16.82 17.73
C THR A 108 11.83 16.85 16.81
N ALA A 109 12.00 17.37 15.60
CA ALA A 109 10.95 17.39 14.59
C ALA A 109 10.44 15.97 14.24
N VAL A 110 11.32 14.96 14.33
CA VAL A 110 10.96 13.54 14.17
C VAL A 110 10.03 13.06 15.27
N ALA A 111 10.31 13.40 16.54
CA ALA A 111 9.43 13.05 17.65
C ALA A 111 8.07 13.73 17.54
N ALA A 112 8.04 15.00 17.11
CA ALA A 112 6.79 15.72 16.85
C ALA A 112 5.96 15.05 15.73
N LEU A 113 6.60 14.58 14.66
CA LEU A 113 5.91 13.83 13.60
C LEU A 113 5.34 12.50 14.11
N GLN A 114 6.15 11.71 14.84
CA GLN A 114 5.71 10.43 15.39
C GLN A 114 4.54 10.61 16.37
N LYS A 115 4.60 11.64 17.22
CA LYS A 115 3.51 11.98 18.12
C LYS A 115 2.27 12.39 17.34
N GLY A 116 2.41 13.24 16.33
CA GLY A 116 1.28 13.66 15.48
C GLY A 116 0.58 12.51 14.78
N LEU A 117 1.32 11.51 14.30
CA LEU A 117 0.76 10.30 13.70
C LEU A 117 -0.03 9.45 14.72
N LYS A 118 0.53 9.25 15.91
CA LYS A 118 -0.16 8.53 17.00
C LYS A 118 -1.43 9.25 17.45
N ASP A 119 -1.37 10.57 17.58
CA ASP A 119 -2.52 11.39 17.97
C ASP A 119 -3.63 11.34 16.89
N LEU A 120 -3.26 11.31 15.60
CA LEU A 120 -4.20 11.14 14.50
C LEU A 120 -4.88 9.76 14.50
N GLN A 121 -4.12 8.70 14.78
CA GLN A 121 -4.66 7.34 14.93
C GLN A 121 -5.66 7.29 16.09
N ALA A 122 -5.26 7.77 17.28
CA ALA A 122 -6.12 7.77 18.46
C ALA A 122 -7.41 8.57 18.24
N LEU A 123 -7.35 9.69 17.53
CA LEU A 123 -8.54 10.46 17.17
C LEU A 123 -9.48 9.65 16.26
N SER A 124 -8.91 8.90 15.31
CA SER A 124 -9.68 8.09 14.37
C SER A 124 -10.39 6.93 15.09
N ASP A 125 -9.71 6.30 16.06
CA ASP A 125 -10.27 5.24 16.90
C ASP A 125 -11.46 5.76 17.72
N VAL A 126 -11.30 6.89 18.40
CA VAL A 126 -12.38 7.52 19.19
C VAL A 126 -13.59 7.87 18.31
N VAL A 127 -13.36 8.43 17.12
CA VAL A 127 -14.44 8.76 16.19
C VAL A 127 -15.17 7.49 15.72
N ALA A 128 -14.45 6.41 15.44
CA ALA A 128 -15.04 5.15 15.03
C ALA A 128 -15.89 4.52 16.14
N GLU A 129 -15.39 4.49 17.37
CA GLU A 129 -16.10 3.98 18.54
C GLU A 129 -17.41 4.75 18.80
N GLU A 130 -17.32 6.09 18.81
CA GLU A 130 -18.47 6.97 19.02
C GLU A 130 -19.52 6.82 17.91
N PHE A 131 -19.07 6.68 16.66
CA PHE A 131 -19.95 6.43 15.52
C PHE A 131 -20.67 5.08 15.64
N ILE A 132 -19.95 4.01 16.00
CA ILE A 132 -20.54 2.67 16.19
C ILE A 132 -21.58 2.72 17.32
N ARG A 133 -21.25 3.36 18.45
CA ARG A 133 -22.19 3.53 19.57
C ARG A 133 -23.47 4.23 19.14
N ALA A 134 -23.36 5.37 18.47
CA ALA A 134 -24.51 6.15 18.01
C ALA A 134 -25.35 5.39 16.97
N LYS A 135 -24.70 4.63 16.06
CA LYS A 135 -25.37 3.78 15.08
C LYS A 135 -26.17 2.65 15.75
N ASP A 136 -25.60 2.01 16.77
CA ASP A 136 -26.25 0.93 17.50
C ASP A 136 -27.42 1.44 18.35
N GLU A 137 -27.33 2.65 18.90
CA GLU A 137 -28.46 3.33 19.57
C GLU A 137 -29.58 3.66 18.58
N PHE A 138 -29.26 4.20 17.40
CA PHE A 138 -30.24 4.50 16.36
C PHE A 138 -30.95 3.24 15.84
N GLY A 139 -30.21 2.14 15.64
CA GLY A 139 -30.80 0.87 15.19
C GLY A 139 -31.73 0.20 16.21
N ARG A 140 -31.73 0.65 17.48
CA ARG A 140 -32.62 0.16 18.54
C ARG A 140 -33.89 1.01 18.69
N SER A 141 -33.99 2.18 18.06
CA SER A 141 -35.18 3.04 18.06
C SER A 141 -36.08 2.76 16.87
#